data_AF-A0A2E1KSV6-F1
#
_entry.id   AF-A0A2E1KSV6-F1
#
_cell.length_a   1.000
_cell.length_b   1.000
_cell.length_c   1.000
_cell.angle_alpha   90.00
_cell.angle_beta   90.00
_cell.angle_gamma   90.00
#
_symmetry.space_group_name_H-M   'P 1'
#
loop_
_entity.id
_entity.type
_entity.pdbx_description
1 polymer ?
#
loop_
_entity_poly.entity_id
_entity_poly.type
_entity_poly.pdbx_seq_one_letter_code
_entity_poly.pdbx_strand_id
1 'polypeptide(L)'
;MMPRLLSDSVVTLIVGVALSATTGTVAIAQQSAFHAHSEHLQILQPLLGQWEFEGAAANEGALPAGAEFKGTLSLRWILNRSAMELKFRTTADDRVIAQGLLHYSWDPVKKTVVLDGRTRGGDVIHGEWVSADEKTFIFKLRGRQADGTSKSSTRTITLAADNQSQEIVWTDQMIGGEQAPDTKVTARRVPRPLRDDRAAVIGTWTTTFTNDEGKPIRAVKEVTRNRETVHYYAADDTILRTHTNRYWLQRRGDYNTWTFPGMKIVAGKEAGKQIRFPQAAWYIYRVAEDTLTEFQGLGEDDGKPQLVTWTRVNE
;
A
#
# COMPACT_ATOMS: atom_id res chain seq x y z
N MET A 1 -27.93 -4.19 -62.09
CA MET A 1 -28.23 -2.85 -61.54
C MET A 1 -27.52 -2.75 -60.19
N MET A 2 -26.21 -2.53 -60.24
CA MET A 2 -25.50 -1.24 -60.09
C MET A 2 -25.04 -1.02 -58.62
N PRO A 3 -23.72 -1.04 -58.37
CA PRO A 3 -23.09 -0.88 -57.04
C PRO A 3 -22.64 0.58 -56.81
N ARG A 4 -22.33 0.95 -55.56
CA ARG A 4 -21.51 2.13 -55.20
C ARG A 4 -20.69 1.75 -53.96
N LEU A 5 -19.38 1.58 -54.05
CA LEU A 5 -18.26 2.52 -54.27
C LEU A 5 -17.67 3.02 -52.95
N LEU A 6 -16.41 2.63 -52.77
CA LEU A 6 -15.41 3.14 -51.83
C LEU A 6 -15.22 4.66 -52.00
N SER A 7 -14.79 5.32 -50.93
CA SER A 7 -13.96 6.53 -51.06
C SER A 7 -12.77 6.44 -50.11
N ASP A 8 -11.60 6.33 -50.73
CA ASP A 8 -10.30 6.68 -50.18
C ASP A 8 -10.24 8.15 -49.76
N SER A 9 -9.46 8.44 -48.74
CA SER A 9 -8.72 9.70 -48.64
C SER A 9 -7.47 9.51 -47.79
N VAL A 10 -6.37 9.28 -48.50
CA VAL A 10 -5.00 9.52 -48.06
C VAL A 10 -4.77 11.02 -48.03
N VAL A 11 -4.25 11.55 -46.92
CA VAL A 11 -3.46 12.79 -46.94
C VAL A 11 -2.20 12.57 -46.11
N THR A 12 -1.10 12.39 -46.82
CA THR A 12 0.26 12.50 -46.32
C THR A 12 0.63 13.99 -46.29
N LEU A 13 1.06 14.50 -45.14
CA LEU A 13 1.78 15.77 -45.05
C LEU A 13 3.13 15.54 -44.34
N ILE A 14 4.20 15.74 -45.11
CA ILE A 14 5.59 15.79 -44.65
C ILE A 14 5.88 17.22 -44.21
N VAL A 15 6.30 17.42 -42.96
CA VAL A 15 7.08 18.58 -42.55
C VAL A 15 8.22 18.10 -41.66
N GLY A 16 9.43 18.13 -42.22
CA GLY A 16 10.66 18.01 -41.46
C GLY A 16 11.09 19.38 -40.94
N VAL A 17 11.33 19.46 -39.63
CA VAL A 17 12.17 20.49 -39.02
C VAL A 17 13.11 19.78 -38.06
N ALA A 18 14.40 19.85 -38.38
CA ALA A 18 15.49 19.45 -37.50
C ALA A 18 15.63 20.48 -36.39
N LEU A 19 15.56 20.03 -35.13
CA LEU A 19 16.09 20.78 -33.99
C LEU A 19 17.00 19.86 -33.16
N SER A 20 18.29 20.12 -33.28
CA SER A 20 19.34 19.61 -32.42
C SER A 20 19.14 20.20 -31.02
N ALA A 21 18.69 19.39 -30.06
CA ALA A 21 18.70 19.74 -28.64
C ALA A 21 19.56 18.72 -27.90
N THR A 22 20.67 19.21 -27.37
CA THR A 22 21.50 18.59 -26.35
C THR A 22 20.63 17.97 -25.25
N THR A 23 20.67 16.65 -25.11
CA THR A 23 20.12 15.94 -23.95
C THR A 23 21.03 16.17 -22.75
N GLY A 24 21.00 17.38 -22.19
CA GLY A 24 21.36 17.57 -20.80
C GLY A 24 20.25 16.98 -19.95
N THR A 25 20.47 15.78 -19.39
CA THR A 25 19.63 15.27 -18.30
C THR A 25 19.82 16.18 -17.10
N VAL A 26 19.05 17.27 -17.05
CA VAL A 26 18.79 17.97 -15.79
C VAL A 26 18.00 16.97 -14.97
N ALA A 27 18.67 16.32 -14.03
CA ALA A 27 18.01 15.68 -12.91
C ALA A 27 17.34 16.80 -12.12
N ILE A 28 16.15 17.23 -12.55
CA ILE A 28 15.27 18.01 -11.71
C ILE A 28 14.96 17.06 -10.56
N ALA A 29 15.62 17.28 -9.42
CA ALA A 29 15.15 16.78 -8.16
C ALA A 29 13.71 17.30 -8.04
N GLN A 30 12.74 16.50 -8.45
CA GLN A 30 11.34 16.67 -8.07
C GLN A 30 11.32 16.47 -6.55
N GLN A 31 11.73 17.52 -5.83
CA GLN A 31 11.14 17.81 -4.55
C GLN A 31 9.66 17.87 -4.87
N SER A 32 8.95 16.78 -4.56
CA SER A 32 7.51 16.73 -4.67
C SER A 32 7.01 17.80 -3.73
N ALA A 33 6.79 19.00 -4.26
CA ALA A 33 6.14 20.07 -3.54
C ALA A 33 4.82 19.48 -3.07
N PHE A 34 4.70 19.31 -1.76
CA PHE A 34 3.47 18.78 -1.19
C PHE A 34 2.34 19.73 -1.57
N HIS A 35 1.15 19.19 -1.80
CA HIS A 35 -0.02 20.05 -1.99
C HIS A 35 -0.19 20.93 -0.74
N ALA A 36 -0.50 22.23 -0.90
CA ALA A 36 -0.62 23.17 0.22
C ALA A 36 -1.54 22.63 1.33
N HIS A 37 -2.71 22.08 0.96
CA HIS A 37 -3.66 21.50 1.92
C HIS A 37 -3.21 20.21 2.64
N SER A 38 -2.05 19.64 2.29
CA SER A 38 -1.54 18.46 2.99
C SER A 38 -1.23 18.74 4.47
N GLU A 39 -0.94 20.00 4.82
CA GLU A 39 -0.67 20.43 6.20
C GLU A 39 -1.87 20.22 7.12
N HIS A 40 -3.09 20.54 6.66
CA HIS A 40 -4.30 20.41 7.46
C HIS A 40 -4.67 18.95 7.76
N LEU A 41 -4.20 18.01 6.93
CA LEU A 41 -4.42 16.58 7.13
C LEU A 41 -3.29 15.92 7.93
N GLN A 42 -2.23 16.64 8.29
CA GLN A 42 -1.09 16.04 9.02
C GLN A 42 -1.48 15.50 10.39
N ILE A 43 -2.44 16.15 11.04
CA ILE A 43 -2.98 15.72 12.32
C ILE A 43 -3.64 14.32 12.25
N LEU A 44 -4.09 13.86 11.07
CA LEU A 44 -4.58 12.49 10.88
C LEU A 44 -3.47 11.46 10.58
N GLN A 45 -2.21 11.89 10.46
CA GLN A 45 -1.10 10.97 10.16
C GLN A 45 -0.99 9.78 11.12
N PRO A 46 -1.25 9.92 12.43
CA PRO A 46 -1.25 8.78 13.34
C PRO A 46 -2.21 7.66 12.91
N LEU A 47 -3.29 7.96 12.18
CA LEU A 47 -4.25 6.96 11.69
C LEU A 47 -3.79 6.21 10.43
N LEU A 48 -2.74 6.68 9.74
CA LEU A 48 -2.23 6.07 8.50
C LEU A 48 -1.71 4.66 8.78
N GLY A 49 -2.25 3.65 8.12
CA GLY A 49 -1.93 2.27 8.50
C GLY A 49 -2.79 1.24 7.81
N GLN A 50 -2.49 -0.01 8.12
CA GLN A 50 -3.47 -1.10 8.05
C GLN A 50 -3.82 -1.46 9.49
N TRP A 51 -5.08 -1.81 9.70
CA TRP A 51 -5.66 -2.09 10.99
C TRP A 51 -6.57 -3.29 10.85
N GLU A 52 -6.57 -4.14 11.85
CA GLU A 52 -7.54 -5.21 12.06
C GLU A 52 -8.39 -4.85 13.27
N PHE A 53 -9.68 -5.13 13.22
CA PHE A 53 -10.59 -4.80 14.31
C PHE A 53 -11.58 -5.92 14.56
N GLU A 54 -12.05 -5.96 15.78
CA GLU A 54 -13.08 -6.88 16.26
C GLU A 54 -14.13 -6.09 17.04
N GLY A 55 -15.35 -6.59 17.04
CA GLY A 55 -16.46 -6.01 17.77
C GLY A 55 -17.66 -6.93 17.80
N ALA A 56 -18.71 -6.47 18.48
CA ALA A 56 -20.01 -7.12 18.53
C ALA A 56 -21.09 -6.15 18.01
N ALA A 57 -22.08 -6.67 17.30
CA ALA A 57 -23.19 -5.87 16.81
C ALA A 57 -23.99 -5.32 18.00
N ALA A 58 -24.16 -3.99 18.05
CA ALA A 58 -24.86 -3.34 19.16
C ALA A 58 -26.40 -3.42 19.02
N ASN A 59 -26.90 -3.65 17.80
CA ASN A 59 -28.31 -3.72 17.46
C ASN A 59 -28.55 -4.78 16.39
N GLU A 60 -29.81 -5.19 16.26
CA GLU A 60 -30.23 -6.04 15.16
C GLU A 60 -30.16 -5.27 13.83
N GLY A 61 -29.70 -5.97 12.79
CA GLY A 61 -29.56 -5.44 11.44
C GLY A 61 -29.04 -6.52 10.50
N ALA A 62 -27.87 -6.29 9.90
CA ALA A 62 -27.19 -7.34 9.12
C ALA A 62 -26.71 -8.52 9.98
N LEU A 63 -26.64 -8.32 11.30
CA LEU A 63 -26.29 -9.32 12.31
C LEU A 63 -27.27 -9.24 13.49
N PRO A 64 -27.49 -10.35 14.22
CA PRO A 64 -28.14 -10.31 15.53
C PRO A 64 -27.37 -9.45 16.52
N ALA A 65 -28.06 -8.81 17.46
CA ALA A 65 -27.41 -8.10 18.56
C ALA A 65 -26.49 -9.05 19.35
N GLY A 66 -25.28 -8.60 19.66
CA GLY A 66 -24.24 -9.38 20.33
C GLY A 66 -23.42 -10.28 19.41
N ALA A 67 -23.81 -10.47 18.13
CA ALA A 67 -23.03 -11.29 17.21
C ALA A 67 -21.67 -10.64 16.92
N GLU A 68 -20.62 -11.45 17.01
CA GLU A 68 -19.25 -11.02 16.77
C GLU A 68 -18.97 -10.77 15.29
N PHE A 69 -18.09 -9.82 15.02
CA PHE A 69 -17.55 -9.57 13.69
C PHE A 69 -16.08 -9.18 13.77
N LYS A 70 -15.37 -9.44 12.68
CA LYS A 70 -13.99 -9.02 12.45
C LYS A 70 -13.90 -8.13 11.21
N GLY A 71 -12.85 -7.34 11.09
CA GLY A 71 -12.67 -6.52 9.91
C GLY A 71 -11.28 -5.96 9.74
N THR A 72 -11.09 -5.33 8.60
CA THR A 72 -9.85 -4.64 8.22
C THR A 72 -10.16 -3.21 7.86
N LEU A 73 -9.23 -2.31 8.18
CA LEU A 73 -9.26 -0.90 7.80
C LEU A 73 -7.88 -0.52 7.27
N SER A 74 -7.82 0.24 6.18
CA SER A 74 -6.57 0.82 5.68
C SER A 74 -6.74 2.30 5.39
N LEU A 75 -5.78 3.10 5.83
CA LEU A 75 -5.73 4.53 5.58
C LEU A 75 -4.39 4.89 4.92
N ARG A 76 -4.45 5.58 3.77
CA ARG A 76 -3.27 5.99 3.01
C ARG A 76 -3.44 7.36 2.36
N TRP A 77 -2.34 8.07 2.14
CA TRP A 77 -2.33 9.25 1.29
C TRP A 77 -2.69 8.91 -0.16
N ILE A 78 -3.45 9.80 -0.80
CA ILE A 78 -3.76 9.80 -2.22
C ILE A 78 -3.61 11.21 -2.79
N LEU A 79 -3.77 11.39 -4.12
CA LEU A 79 -3.84 12.71 -4.78
C LEU A 79 -2.71 13.68 -4.36
N ASN A 80 -1.46 13.21 -4.38
CA ASN A 80 -0.30 14.00 -3.93
C ASN A 80 -0.45 14.56 -2.50
N ARG A 81 -1.02 13.75 -1.59
CA ARG A 81 -1.28 14.07 -0.17
C ARG A 81 -2.32 15.18 0.07
N SER A 82 -3.11 15.57 -0.93
CA SER A 82 -4.25 16.47 -0.70
C SER A 82 -5.47 15.78 -0.09
N ALA A 83 -5.46 14.44 -0.04
CA ALA A 83 -6.51 13.64 0.58
C ALA A 83 -5.94 12.32 1.14
N MET A 84 -6.68 11.69 2.05
CA MET A 84 -6.44 10.32 2.53
C MET A 84 -7.59 9.40 2.12
N GLU A 85 -7.28 8.19 1.67
CA GLU A 85 -8.25 7.14 1.34
C GLU A 85 -8.36 6.15 2.51
N LEU A 86 -9.58 5.96 3.03
CA LEU A 86 -9.94 4.93 3.99
C LEU A 86 -10.71 3.82 3.28
N LYS A 87 -10.21 2.58 3.34
CA LYS A 87 -10.93 1.37 2.92
C LYS A 87 -11.21 0.51 4.13
N PHE A 88 -12.43 0.00 4.26
CA PHE A 88 -12.75 -0.97 5.29
C PHE A 88 -13.53 -2.16 4.72
N ARG A 89 -13.42 -3.30 5.40
CA ARG A 89 -14.17 -4.53 5.12
C ARG A 89 -14.48 -5.21 6.45
N THR A 90 -15.73 -5.53 6.68
CA THR A 90 -16.23 -6.25 7.86
C THR A 90 -16.78 -7.60 7.44
N THR A 91 -16.50 -8.62 8.24
CA THR A 91 -16.92 -10.00 8.01
C THR A 91 -17.47 -10.62 9.28
N ALA A 92 -18.46 -11.49 9.14
CA ALA A 92 -18.99 -12.37 10.18
C ALA A 92 -19.28 -13.73 9.53
N ASP A 93 -18.96 -14.82 10.22
CA ASP A 93 -19.05 -16.19 9.68
C ASP A 93 -18.44 -16.33 8.28
N ASP A 94 -17.27 -15.70 8.09
CA ASP A 94 -16.51 -15.58 6.83
C ASP A 94 -17.26 -14.97 5.64
N ARG A 95 -18.43 -14.38 5.88
CA ARG A 95 -19.20 -13.59 4.90
C ARG A 95 -18.91 -12.12 5.05
N VAL A 96 -18.85 -11.40 3.93
CA VAL A 96 -18.69 -9.93 3.94
C VAL A 96 -20.04 -9.28 4.24
N ILE A 97 -20.16 -8.65 5.39
CA ILE A 97 -21.39 -7.97 5.82
C ILE A 97 -21.35 -6.46 5.54
N ALA A 98 -20.16 -5.87 5.46
CA ALA A 98 -19.99 -4.47 5.10
C ALA A 98 -18.64 -4.23 4.43
N GLN A 99 -18.59 -3.26 3.51
CA GLN A 99 -17.36 -2.81 2.88
C GLN A 99 -17.58 -1.38 2.39
N GLY A 100 -16.57 -0.53 2.47
CA GLY A 100 -16.68 0.83 1.95
C GLY A 100 -15.36 1.51 1.67
N LEU A 101 -15.49 2.64 0.96
CA LEU A 101 -14.42 3.53 0.56
C LEU A 101 -14.80 4.94 1.00
N LEU A 102 -13.96 5.57 1.80
CA LEU A 102 -14.10 6.96 2.22
C LEU A 102 -12.84 7.75 1.94
N HIS A 103 -12.98 9.07 1.88
CA HIS A 103 -11.89 10.01 1.68
C HIS A 103 -11.94 11.10 2.73
N TYR A 104 -10.81 11.37 3.37
CA TYR A 104 -10.61 12.59 4.16
C TYR A 104 -9.99 13.66 3.28
N SER A 105 -10.53 14.87 3.31
CA SER A 105 -10.02 16.04 2.58
C SER A 105 -10.22 17.32 3.41
N TRP A 106 -9.50 18.38 3.04
CA TRP A 106 -9.69 19.71 3.61
C TRP A 106 -10.76 20.46 2.83
N ASP A 107 -11.79 20.97 3.52
CA ASP A 107 -12.74 21.93 2.98
C ASP A 107 -12.21 23.35 3.24
N PRO A 108 -11.76 24.08 2.20
CA PRO A 108 -11.19 25.42 2.37
C PRO A 108 -12.23 26.48 2.73
N VAL A 109 -13.51 26.25 2.43
CA VAL A 109 -14.60 27.19 2.72
C VAL A 109 -14.98 27.07 4.19
N LYS A 110 -15.19 25.84 4.66
CA LYS A 110 -15.52 25.57 6.07
C LYS A 110 -14.31 25.61 7.00
N LYS A 111 -13.09 25.60 6.43
CA LYS A 111 -11.82 25.49 7.17
C LYS A 111 -11.84 24.30 8.13
N THR A 112 -12.30 23.16 7.66
CA THR A 112 -12.37 21.93 8.43
C THR A 112 -12.03 20.74 7.56
N VAL A 113 -11.74 19.61 8.18
CA VAL A 113 -11.60 18.35 7.47
C VAL A 113 -12.97 17.70 7.32
N VAL A 114 -13.22 17.19 6.12
CA VAL A 114 -14.42 16.46 5.78
C VAL A 114 -14.08 15.01 5.44
N LEU A 115 -15.07 14.14 5.60
CA LEU A 115 -15.02 12.73 5.29
C LEU A 115 -16.18 12.39 4.36
N ASP A 116 -15.91 11.90 3.15
CA ASP A 116 -16.95 11.51 2.20
C ASP A 116 -16.74 10.08 1.73
N GLY A 117 -17.81 9.30 1.60
CA GLY A 117 -17.65 7.91 1.20
C GLY A 117 -18.92 7.20 0.79
N ARG A 118 -18.70 5.97 0.29
CA ARG A 118 -19.76 5.04 -0.11
C ARG A 118 -19.48 3.64 0.37
N THR A 119 -20.53 2.90 0.69
CA THR A 119 -20.45 1.46 0.98
C THR A 119 -20.81 0.64 -0.25
N ARG A 120 -20.42 -0.65 -0.27
CA ARG A 120 -20.83 -1.61 -1.30
C ARG A 120 -22.35 -1.79 -1.33
N GLY A 121 -23.02 -1.59 -0.20
CA GLY A 121 -24.48 -1.65 -0.10
C GLY A 121 -25.19 -0.48 -0.78
N GLY A 122 -24.47 0.58 -1.14
CA GLY A 122 -25.05 1.78 -1.75
C GLY A 122 -25.22 2.96 -0.78
N ASP A 123 -24.83 2.80 0.49
CA ASP A 123 -24.95 3.89 1.46
C ASP A 123 -23.99 5.03 1.11
N VAL A 124 -24.42 6.25 1.39
CA VAL A 124 -23.59 7.46 1.28
C VAL A 124 -23.32 7.99 2.67
N ILE A 125 -22.07 8.37 2.93
CA ILE A 125 -21.61 8.88 4.21
C ILE A 125 -20.91 10.21 3.98
N HIS A 126 -21.28 11.21 4.78
CA HIS A 126 -20.60 12.49 4.93
C HIS A 126 -20.23 12.69 6.41
N GLY A 127 -19.05 13.20 6.67
CA GLY A 127 -18.56 13.46 8.01
C GLY A 127 -17.90 14.82 8.06
N GLU A 128 -18.17 15.55 9.13
CA GLU A 128 -17.48 16.80 9.43
C GLU A 128 -16.68 16.61 10.71
N TRP A 129 -15.43 17.04 10.67
CA TRP A 129 -14.58 17.07 11.84
C TRP A 129 -15.12 18.08 12.85
N VAL A 130 -15.24 17.64 14.11
CA VAL A 130 -15.66 18.49 15.25
C VAL A 130 -14.45 19.00 16.02
N SER A 131 -13.58 18.09 16.46
CA SER A 131 -12.35 18.41 17.18
C SER A 131 -11.36 17.26 17.04
N ALA A 132 -10.07 17.59 17.21
CA ALA A 132 -9.08 16.58 17.51
C ALA A 132 -7.97 17.15 18.36
N ASP A 133 -7.32 16.27 19.09
CA ASP A 133 -6.00 16.47 19.67
C ASP A 133 -5.03 15.44 19.09
N GLU A 134 -3.89 15.22 19.74
CA GLU A 134 -2.87 14.28 19.27
C GLU A 134 -3.34 12.82 19.22
N LYS A 135 -4.35 12.44 20.01
CA LYS A 135 -4.79 11.04 20.19
C LYS A 135 -6.28 10.82 19.95
N THR A 136 -7.10 11.84 20.09
CA THR A 136 -8.55 11.74 19.99
C THR A 136 -9.05 12.55 18.80
N PHE A 137 -9.85 11.91 17.93
CA PHE A 137 -10.43 12.50 16.72
C PHE A 137 -11.94 12.33 16.73
N ILE A 138 -12.68 13.41 16.60
CA ILE A 138 -14.15 13.40 16.70
C ILE A 138 -14.76 13.90 15.39
N PHE A 139 -15.64 13.07 14.81
CA PHE A 139 -16.38 13.38 13.58
C PHE A 139 -17.88 13.27 13.83
N LYS A 140 -18.65 14.23 13.33
CA LYS A 140 -20.10 14.08 13.20
C LYS A 140 -20.42 13.52 11.83
N LEU A 141 -20.98 12.33 11.80
CA LEU A 141 -21.33 11.61 10.59
C LEU A 141 -22.82 11.76 10.30
N ARG A 142 -23.14 11.94 9.03
CA ARG A 142 -24.49 11.90 8.45
C ARG A 142 -24.44 11.05 7.20
N GLY A 143 -25.51 10.34 6.93
CA GLY A 143 -25.56 9.46 5.78
C GLY A 143 -26.96 9.07 5.40
N ARG A 144 -27.03 8.28 4.34
CA ARG A 144 -28.26 7.69 3.85
C ARG A 144 -27.97 6.27 3.43
N GLN A 145 -28.82 5.36 3.87
CA GLN A 145 -28.81 3.97 3.43
C GLN A 145 -29.32 3.87 1.99
N ALA A 146 -29.06 2.74 1.34
CA ALA A 146 -29.47 2.50 -0.04
C ALA A 146 -30.99 2.63 -0.27
N ASP A 147 -31.79 2.31 0.74
CA ASP A 147 -33.27 2.44 0.74
C ASP A 147 -33.75 3.88 0.96
N GLY A 148 -32.84 4.82 1.22
CA GLY A 148 -33.17 6.22 1.49
C GLY A 148 -33.25 6.58 2.98
N THR A 149 -33.18 5.61 3.88
CA THR A 149 -33.24 5.81 5.33
C THR A 149 -32.07 6.68 5.80
N SER A 150 -32.37 7.73 6.57
CA SER A 150 -31.34 8.63 7.10
C SER A 150 -30.57 7.97 8.24
N LYS A 151 -29.27 8.30 8.36
CA LYS A 151 -28.42 7.88 9.47
C LYS A 151 -27.56 9.03 9.97
N SER A 152 -27.34 9.14 11.27
CA SER A 152 -26.31 10.00 11.86
C SER A 152 -25.62 9.35 13.05
N SER A 153 -24.43 9.81 13.39
CA SER A 153 -23.69 9.38 14.59
C SER A 153 -22.55 10.35 14.90
N THR A 154 -22.04 10.35 16.12
CA THR A 154 -20.74 10.92 16.47
C THR A 154 -19.72 9.79 16.51
N ARG A 155 -18.67 9.86 15.69
CA ARG A 155 -17.55 8.90 15.69
C ARG A 155 -16.36 9.50 16.43
N THR A 156 -15.96 8.86 17.51
CA THR A 156 -14.75 9.17 18.28
C THR A 156 -13.71 8.08 18.03
N ILE A 157 -12.50 8.48 17.67
CA ILE A 157 -11.35 7.60 17.52
C ILE A 157 -10.33 8.01 18.58
N THR A 158 -9.92 7.08 19.45
CA THR A 158 -8.91 7.34 20.48
C THR A 158 -7.74 6.38 20.29
N LEU A 159 -6.56 6.93 20.00
CA LEU A 159 -5.31 6.17 19.88
C LEU A 159 -4.75 5.84 21.27
N ALA A 160 -4.28 4.60 21.41
CA ALA A 160 -3.47 4.21 22.55
C ALA A 160 -2.12 4.95 22.54
N ALA A 161 -1.46 5.01 23.68
CA ALA A 161 -0.20 5.75 23.84
C ALA A 161 0.94 5.27 22.91
N ASP A 162 0.91 4.00 22.49
CA ASP A 162 1.89 3.39 21.59
C ASP A 162 1.56 3.58 20.09
N ASN A 163 0.41 4.19 19.77
CA ASN A 163 -0.15 4.31 18.42
C ASN A 163 -0.31 2.97 17.67
N GLN A 164 -0.32 1.84 18.40
CA GLN A 164 -0.50 0.49 17.85
C GLN A 164 -1.92 -0.02 17.99
N SER A 165 -2.76 0.64 18.80
CA SER A 165 -4.18 0.35 18.87
C SER A 165 -5.00 1.63 18.91
N GLN A 166 -6.26 1.52 18.50
CA GLN A 166 -7.24 2.58 18.59
C GLN A 166 -8.58 1.99 19.01
N GLU A 167 -9.28 2.74 19.84
CA GLU A 167 -10.69 2.52 20.12
C GLU A 167 -11.51 3.41 19.20
N ILE A 168 -12.56 2.85 18.59
CA ILE A 168 -13.50 3.61 17.78
C ILE A 168 -14.88 3.43 18.40
N VAL A 169 -15.49 4.54 18.81
CA VAL A 169 -16.83 4.57 19.40
C VAL A 169 -17.75 5.38 18.49
N TRP A 170 -18.95 4.86 18.26
CA TRP A 170 -20.05 5.59 17.65
C TRP A 170 -21.12 5.83 18.70
N THR A 171 -21.37 7.10 19.00
CA THR A 171 -22.42 7.56 19.91
C THR A 171 -23.49 8.35 19.16
N ASP A 172 -24.58 8.71 19.83
CA ASP A 172 -25.65 9.55 19.27
C ASP A 172 -26.19 8.99 17.95
N GLN A 173 -26.24 7.66 17.85
CA GLN A 173 -26.59 6.98 16.62
C GLN A 173 -28.09 7.14 16.37
N MET A 174 -28.45 7.73 15.23
CA MET A 174 -29.84 7.82 14.78
C MET A 174 -29.99 7.07 13.46
N ILE A 175 -31.00 6.22 13.33
CA ILE A 175 -31.34 5.49 12.09
C ILE A 175 -32.85 5.64 11.87
N GLY A 176 -33.25 6.25 10.74
CA GLY A 176 -34.66 6.46 10.44
C GLY A 176 -35.41 7.35 11.47
N GLY A 177 -34.68 8.11 12.29
CA GLY A 177 -35.25 8.91 13.38
C GLY A 177 -35.31 8.21 14.73
N GLU A 178 -34.91 6.93 14.82
CA GLU A 178 -34.82 6.18 16.07
C GLU A 178 -33.39 6.17 16.61
N GLN A 179 -33.25 6.28 17.94
CA GLN A 179 -31.97 6.17 18.62
C GLN A 179 -31.50 4.72 18.61
N ALA A 180 -30.36 4.47 17.99
CA ALA A 180 -29.66 3.20 18.06
C ALA A 180 -28.67 3.18 19.24
N PRO A 181 -28.35 2.00 19.79
CA PRO A 181 -27.33 1.82 20.81
C PRO A 181 -25.95 2.27 20.33
N ASP A 182 -25.09 2.66 21.26
CA ASP A 182 -23.70 2.98 20.94
C ASP A 182 -22.93 1.73 20.49
N THR A 183 -22.01 1.90 19.55
CA THR A 183 -21.15 0.81 19.07
C THR A 183 -19.70 1.12 19.40
N LYS A 184 -18.95 0.11 19.81
CA LYS A 184 -17.52 0.21 20.09
C LYS A 184 -16.76 -0.91 19.39
N VAL A 185 -15.64 -0.57 18.77
CA VAL A 185 -14.68 -1.54 18.24
C VAL A 185 -13.27 -1.19 18.69
N THR A 186 -12.45 -2.21 18.89
CA THR A 186 -11.02 -2.04 19.11
C THR A 186 -10.30 -2.45 17.84
N ALA A 187 -9.47 -1.57 17.31
CA ALA A 187 -8.63 -1.86 16.16
C ALA A 187 -7.16 -1.91 16.59
N ARG A 188 -6.45 -2.95 16.17
CA ARG A 188 -5.01 -3.07 16.31
C ARG A 188 -4.37 -2.81 14.97
N ARG A 189 -3.28 -2.06 14.97
CA ARG A 189 -2.50 -1.82 13.77
C ARG A 189 -1.95 -3.17 13.32
N VAL A 190 -2.24 -3.55 12.08
CA VAL A 190 -1.52 -4.66 11.46
C VAL A 190 -0.07 -4.21 11.43
N PRO A 191 0.87 -4.94 12.08
CA PRO A 191 2.26 -4.55 12.10
C PRO A 191 2.70 -4.28 10.68
N ARG A 192 2.87 -3.00 10.35
CA ARG A 192 3.55 -2.68 9.12
C ARG A 192 4.93 -3.23 9.36
N PRO A 193 5.40 -4.07 8.46
CA PRO A 193 6.73 -4.52 8.56
C PRO A 193 7.62 -3.28 8.40
N LEU A 194 8.15 -2.85 9.53
CA LEU A 194 9.55 -2.55 9.64
C LEU A 194 9.92 -1.21 9.00
N ARG A 195 9.54 -0.11 9.66
CA ARG A 195 10.32 1.13 9.49
C ARG A 195 11.80 0.81 9.76
N ASP A 196 12.05 0.04 10.81
CA ASP A 196 13.38 -0.34 11.25
C ASP A 196 14.03 -1.33 10.29
N ASP A 197 13.37 -2.42 9.88
CA ASP A 197 13.98 -3.30 8.88
C ASP A 197 14.06 -2.66 7.50
N ARG A 198 13.20 -1.70 7.14
CA ARG A 198 13.40 -0.91 5.92
C ARG A 198 14.72 -0.13 6.00
N ALA A 199 15.02 0.48 7.14
CA ALA A 199 16.32 1.12 7.35
C ALA A 199 17.44 0.06 7.35
N ALA A 200 17.22 -1.09 7.97
CA ALA A 200 18.22 -2.15 8.09
C ALA A 200 18.57 -2.80 6.74
N VAL A 201 17.61 -3.00 5.83
CA VAL A 201 17.89 -3.63 4.52
C VAL A 201 18.51 -2.68 3.51
N ILE A 202 18.36 -1.35 3.68
CA ILE A 202 18.95 -0.37 2.77
C ILE A 202 20.48 -0.45 2.86
N GLY A 203 21.13 -0.40 1.71
CA GLY A 203 22.58 -0.49 1.56
C GLY A 203 23.01 -1.42 0.44
N THR A 204 24.31 -1.64 0.38
CA THR A 204 24.95 -2.55 -0.58
C THR A 204 25.38 -3.81 0.15
N TRP A 205 25.09 -4.96 -0.45
CA TRP A 205 25.33 -6.27 0.11
C TRP A 205 26.05 -7.15 -0.90
N THR A 206 26.90 -8.06 -0.45
CA THR A 206 27.60 -9.01 -1.33
C THR A 206 27.51 -10.43 -0.81
N THR A 207 27.51 -11.38 -1.73
CA THR A 207 27.61 -12.81 -1.43
C THR A 207 28.37 -13.51 -2.55
N THR A 208 28.87 -14.71 -2.26
CA THR A 208 29.54 -15.57 -3.23
C THR A 208 28.94 -16.97 -3.15
N PHE A 209 28.70 -17.58 -4.29
CA PHE A 209 28.21 -18.96 -4.38
C PHE A 209 28.75 -19.63 -5.64
N THR A 210 28.57 -20.94 -5.74
CA THR A 210 28.97 -21.72 -6.91
C THR A 210 27.76 -21.99 -7.80
N ASN A 211 27.89 -21.78 -9.11
CA ASN A 211 26.82 -22.12 -10.04
C ASN A 211 26.78 -23.62 -10.36
N ASP A 212 25.83 -24.04 -11.20
CA ASP A 212 25.65 -25.44 -11.61
C ASP A 212 26.87 -26.02 -12.36
N GLU A 213 27.75 -25.17 -12.91
CA GLU A 213 29.00 -25.57 -13.58
C GLU A 213 30.19 -25.70 -12.60
N GLY A 214 29.98 -25.51 -11.30
CA GLY A 214 31.07 -25.53 -10.33
C GLY A 214 31.90 -24.25 -10.31
N LYS A 215 31.48 -23.18 -11.00
CA LYS A 215 32.22 -21.91 -11.07
C LYS A 215 31.76 -20.92 -10.00
N PRO A 216 32.69 -20.20 -9.35
CA PRO A 216 32.34 -19.18 -8.38
C PRO A 216 31.66 -17.99 -9.08
N ILE A 217 30.59 -17.49 -8.46
CA ILE A 217 29.87 -16.28 -8.83
C ILE A 217 29.87 -15.35 -7.63
N ARG A 218 30.16 -14.08 -7.88
CA ARG A 218 29.98 -12.99 -6.91
C ARG A 218 28.69 -12.25 -7.24
N ALA A 219 27.85 -12.03 -6.24
CA ALA A 219 26.67 -11.19 -6.37
C ALA A 219 26.79 -9.94 -5.51
N VAL A 220 26.31 -8.81 -6.04
CA VAL A 220 26.20 -7.53 -5.33
C VAL A 220 24.76 -7.06 -5.44
N LYS A 221 24.14 -6.78 -4.29
CA LYS A 221 22.75 -6.35 -4.15
C LYS A 221 22.72 -4.94 -3.59
N GLU A 222 22.15 -4.02 -4.35
CA GLU A 222 21.90 -2.65 -3.95
C GLU A 222 20.43 -2.47 -3.59
N VAL A 223 20.16 -2.05 -2.35
CA VAL A 223 18.81 -1.88 -1.83
C VAL A 223 18.58 -0.41 -1.54
N THR A 224 17.59 0.16 -2.22
CA THR A 224 17.05 1.50 -1.97
C THR A 224 15.59 1.40 -1.52
N ARG A 225 15.01 2.51 -1.06
CA ARG A 225 13.67 2.59 -0.42
C ARG A 225 12.58 1.61 -0.93
N ASN A 226 12.46 1.41 -2.24
CA ASN A 226 11.47 0.51 -2.85
C ASN A 226 11.98 -0.20 -4.10
N ARG A 227 13.30 -0.27 -4.27
CA ARG A 227 13.93 -0.90 -5.42
C ARG A 227 15.19 -1.63 -4.99
N GLU A 228 15.34 -2.81 -5.56
CA GLU A 228 16.53 -3.64 -5.46
C GLU A 228 17.16 -3.77 -6.85
N THR A 229 18.48 -3.81 -6.89
CA THR A 229 19.26 -4.16 -8.07
C THR A 229 20.29 -5.21 -7.68
N VAL A 230 20.35 -6.33 -8.40
CA VAL A 230 21.33 -7.38 -8.16
C VAL A 230 22.20 -7.56 -9.38
N HIS A 231 23.51 -7.47 -9.18
CA HIS A 231 24.57 -7.69 -10.15
C HIS A 231 25.22 -9.05 -9.87
N TYR A 232 25.40 -9.86 -10.91
CA TYR A 232 26.13 -11.12 -10.85
C TYR A 232 27.37 -11.01 -11.71
N TYR A 233 28.51 -11.37 -11.13
CA TYR A 233 29.83 -11.31 -11.73
C TYR A 233 30.43 -12.71 -11.81
N ALA A 234 31.13 -12.97 -12.92
CA ALA A 234 32.05 -14.09 -13.03
C ALA A 234 33.31 -13.84 -12.18
N ALA A 235 34.20 -14.84 -12.12
CA ALA A 235 35.46 -14.76 -11.38
C ALA A 235 36.42 -13.67 -11.89
N ASP A 236 36.29 -13.25 -13.15
CA ASP A 236 37.09 -12.20 -13.80
C ASP A 236 36.38 -10.82 -13.77
N ASP A 237 35.40 -10.66 -12.89
CA ASP A 237 34.54 -9.47 -12.77
C ASP A 237 33.71 -9.12 -14.02
N THR A 238 33.58 -10.04 -14.98
CA THR A 238 32.63 -9.89 -16.08
C THR A 238 31.19 -9.95 -15.56
N ILE A 239 30.36 -8.96 -15.89
CA ILE A 239 28.92 -8.96 -15.57
C ILE A 239 28.22 -10.08 -16.35
N LEU A 240 27.73 -11.08 -15.63
CA LEU A 240 26.92 -12.17 -16.18
C LEU A 240 25.46 -11.73 -16.37
N ARG A 241 24.92 -11.02 -15.37
CA ARG A 241 23.53 -10.58 -15.32
C ARG A 241 23.37 -9.41 -14.36
N THR A 242 22.47 -8.49 -14.69
CA THR A 242 21.94 -7.53 -13.72
C THR A 242 20.43 -7.51 -13.84
N HIS A 243 19.72 -7.53 -12.72
CA HIS A 243 18.27 -7.33 -12.70
C HIS A 243 17.86 -6.30 -11.64
N THR A 244 16.71 -5.68 -11.87
CA THR A 244 16.08 -4.76 -10.91
C THR A 244 14.61 -5.11 -10.70
N ASN A 245 14.14 -4.93 -9.48
CA ASN A 245 12.76 -5.20 -9.07
C ASN A 245 12.29 -4.12 -8.10
N ARG A 246 10.98 -3.86 -8.13
CA ARG A 246 10.31 -3.16 -7.04
C ARG A 246 9.97 -4.19 -5.97
N TYR A 247 10.20 -3.83 -4.72
CA TYR A 247 9.88 -4.69 -3.60
C TYR A 247 9.05 -3.98 -2.55
N TRP A 248 8.42 -4.77 -1.69
CA TRP A 248 7.88 -4.30 -0.43
C TRP A 248 8.15 -5.35 0.65
N LEU A 249 8.34 -4.87 1.88
CA LEU A 249 8.51 -5.73 3.05
C LEU A 249 7.12 -6.03 3.60
N GLN A 250 6.94 -7.26 4.11
CA GLN A 250 5.73 -7.81 4.74
C GLN A 250 6.10 -8.63 5.99
N ARG A 251 5.14 -8.83 6.90
CA ARG A 251 5.21 -9.81 7.98
C ARG A 251 4.24 -10.90 7.59
N ARG A 252 4.64 -12.16 7.74
CA ARG A 252 3.76 -13.33 7.59
C ARG A 252 3.93 -14.19 8.83
N GLY A 253 2.97 -14.11 9.75
CA GLY A 253 3.15 -14.60 11.11
C GLY A 253 4.35 -13.91 11.78
N ASP A 254 5.24 -14.69 12.38
CA ASP A 254 6.44 -14.18 13.05
C ASP A 254 7.58 -13.81 12.10
N TYR A 255 7.43 -14.08 10.80
CA TYR A 255 8.50 -13.93 9.82
C TYR A 255 8.44 -12.61 9.06
N ASN A 256 9.61 -12.03 8.83
CA ASN A 256 9.84 -10.94 7.89
C ASN A 256 9.90 -11.49 6.47
N THR A 257 9.15 -10.92 5.55
CA THR A 257 9.11 -11.34 4.14
C THR A 257 9.41 -10.20 3.20
N TRP A 258 10.19 -10.48 2.16
CA TRP A 258 10.47 -9.60 1.05
C TRP A 258 9.67 -10.06 -0.15
N THR A 259 8.85 -9.19 -0.73
CA THR A 259 7.93 -9.55 -1.82
C THR A 259 8.16 -8.67 -3.04
N PHE A 260 8.12 -9.25 -4.24
CA PHE A 260 8.29 -8.53 -5.51
C PHE A 260 7.43 -9.16 -6.63
N PRO A 261 6.87 -8.37 -7.56
CA PRO A 261 5.88 -8.87 -8.52
C PRO A 261 6.53 -9.42 -9.81
N GLY A 262 7.85 -9.31 -9.92
CA GLY A 262 8.61 -9.53 -11.15
C GLY A 262 9.94 -8.78 -11.11
N MET A 263 10.71 -8.92 -12.19
CA MET A 263 12.00 -8.25 -12.35
C MET A 263 12.24 -7.85 -13.81
N LYS A 264 13.09 -6.83 -14.02
CA LYS A 264 13.60 -6.45 -15.33
C LYS A 264 15.09 -6.77 -15.39
N ILE A 265 15.51 -7.53 -16.39
CA ILE A 265 16.94 -7.77 -16.66
C ILE A 265 17.48 -6.55 -17.40
N VAL A 266 18.52 -5.93 -16.86
CA VAL A 266 19.10 -4.67 -17.37
C VAL A 266 20.50 -4.84 -17.96
N ALA A 267 21.19 -5.94 -17.64
CA ALA A 267 22.46 -6.32 -18.27
C ALA A 267 22.61 -7.84 -18.36
N GLY A 268 23.48 -8.31 -19.27
CA GLY A 268 23.70 -9.73 -19.59
C GLY A 268 22.97 -10.18 -20.86
N LYS A 269 23.06 -11.47 -21.19
CA LYS A 269 22.51 -12.05 -22.45
C LYS A 269 21.00 -11.84 -22.61
N GLU A 270 20.25 -11.70 -21.52
CA GLU A 270 18.80 -11.49 -21.51
C GLU A 270 18.38 -10.03 -21.24
N ALA A 271 19.30 -9.06 -21.43
CA ALA A 271 19.00 -7.65 -21.17
C ALA A 271 17.75 -7.16 -21.95
N GLY A 272 16.91 -6.38 -21.28
CA GLY A 272 15.64 -5.89 -21.81
C GLY A 272 14.43 -6.77 -21.48
N LYS A 273 14.64 -8.04 -21.11
CA LYS A 273 13.55 -8.96 -20.74
C LYS A 273 12.89 -8.55 -19.42
N GLN A 274 11.56 -8.51 -19.43
CA GLN A 274 10.75 -8.32 -18.23
C GLN A 274 10.12 -9.66 -17.83
N ILE A 275 10.45 -10.12 -16.62
CA ILE A 275 9.89 -11.33 -16.03
C ILE A 275 8.73 -10.90 -15.13
N ARG A 276 7.54 -11.42 -15.39
CA ARG A 276 6.37 -11.28 -14.52
C ARG A 276 6.04 -12.64 -13.95
N PHE A 277 5.84 -12.69 -12.65
CA PHE A 277 5.40 -13.92 -11.99
C PHE A 277 3.87 -13.99 -11.97
N PRO A 278 3.26 -15.18 -12.15
CA PRO A 278 1.81 -15.35 -12.01
C PRO A 278 1.31 -14.92 -10.62
N GLN A 279 2.13 -15.14 -9.59
CA GLN A 279 1.95 -14.66 -8.23
C GLN A 279 3.21 -13.93 -7.79
N ALA A 280 3.11 -12.95 -6.89
CA ALA A 280 4.29 -12.23 -6.42
C ALA A 280 5.26 -13.19 -5.72
N ALA A 281 6.50 -13.25 -6.20
CA ALA A 281 7.57 -14.00 -5.57
C ALA A 281 7.90 -13.38 -4.22
N TRP A 282 8.32 -14.21 -3.27
CA TRP A 282 8.67 -13.77 -1.93
C TRP A 282 9.68 -14.70 -1.27
N TYR A 283 10.41 -14.17 -0.28
CA TYR A 283 11.31 -14.93 0.58
C TYR A 283 11.26 -14.41 2.02
N ILE A 284 11.63 -15.25 2.98
CA ILE A 284 11.82 -14.82 4.37
C ILE A 284 13.19 -14.15 4.47
N TYR A 285 13.33 -13.09 5.26
CA TYR A 285 14.63 -12.49 5.51
C TYR A 285 14.86 -12.13 6.98
N ARG A 286 16.13 -11.95 7.33
CA ARG A 286 16.55 -11.40 8.63
C ARG A 286 17.76 -10.52 8.42
N VAL A 287 17.75 -9.33 9.00
CA VAL A 287 18.95 -8.49 9.10
C VAL A 287 19.47 -8.56 10.53
N ALA A 288 20.75 -8.82 10.70
CA ALA A 288 21.46 -8.75 11.96
C ALA A 288 22.83 -8.11 11.69
N GLU A 289 23.04 -6.91 12.22
CA GLU A 289 24.27 -6.13 12.00
C GLU A 289 24.57 -5.97 10.49
N ASP A 290 25.71 -6.49 10.05
CA ASP A 290 26.19 -6.47 8.67
C ASP A 290 25.84 -7.73 7.89
N THR A 291 24.86 -8.51 8.37
CA THR A 291 24.38 -9.72 7.70
C THR A 291 22.90 -9.60 7.32
N LEU A 292 22.61 -9.88 6.06
CA LEU A 292 21.26 -10.11 5.55
C LEU A 292 21.14 -11.59 5.17
N THR A 293 20.26 -12.33 5.83
CA THR A 293 19.97 -13.72 5.52
C THR A 293 18.64 -13.83 4.81
N GLU A 294 18.58 -14.59 3.74
CA GLU A 294 17.38 -14.84 2.94
C GLU A 294 17.10 -16.34 2.89
N PHE A 295 15.86 -16.72 3.16
CA PHE A 295 15.39 -18.08 2.98
C PHE A 295 14.42 -18.11 1.80
N GLN A 296 14.92 -18.61 0.68
CA GLN A 296 14.28 -18.62 -0.64
C GLN A 296 13.78 -20.04 -0.97
N GLY A 297 13.02 -20.20 -2.06
CA GLY A 297 12.56 -21.51 -2.53
C GLY A 297 11.37 -22.07 -1.74
N LEU A 298 10.47 -21.19 -1.29
CA LEU A 298 9.31 -21.55 -0.46
C LEU A 298 8.02 -21.76 -1.24
N GLY A 299 7.92 -21.26 -2.48
CA GLY A 299 6.81 -21.57 -3.37
C GLY A 299 6.96 -22.96 -4.00
N GLU A 300 5.84 -23.58 -4.36
CA GLU A 300 5.82 -24.90 -5.01
C GLU A 300 6.69 -24.95 -6.28
N ASP A 301 6.76 -23.83 -7.01
CA ASP A 301 7.54 -23.68 -8.25
C ASP A 301 8.93 -23.05 -8.05
N ASP A 302 9.30 -22.66 -6.82
CA ASP A 302 10.49 -21.82 -6.56
C ASP A 302 11.80 -22.62 -6.38
N GLY A 303 11.76 -23.94 -6.67
CA GLY A 303 12.90 -24.83 -6.50
C GLY A 303 13.08 -25.33 -5.06
N LYS A 304 14.28 -25.81 -4.72
CA LYS A 304 14.58 -26.31 -3.37
C LYS A 304 14.77 -25.14 -2.40
N PRO A 305 14.25 -25.24 -1.16
CA PRO A 305 14.53 -24.24 -0.14
C PRO A 305 16.04 -24.03 0.06
N GLN A 306 16.47 -22.78 0.09
CA GLN A 306 17.89 -22.43 0.24
C GLN A 306 18.08 -21.20 1.10
N LEU A 307 19.20 -21.19 1.83
CA LEU A 307 19.62 -20.06 2.65
C LEU A 307 20.73 -19.29 1.93
N VAL A 308 20.51 -18.00 1.66
CA VAL A 308 21.51 -17.10 1.09
C VAL A 308 21.90 -16.10 2.15
N THR A 309 23.19 -15.97 2.41
CA THR A 309 23.71 -14.99 3.37
C THR A 309 24.51 -13.92 2.63
N TRP A 310 24.15 -12.67 2.88
CA TRP A 310 24.76 -11.49 2.30
C TRP A 310 25.50 -10.72 3.39
N THR A 311 26.68 -10.22 3.06
CA THR A 311 27.50 -9.36 3.93
C THR A 311 27.39 -7.92 3.45
N ARG A 312 27.21 -6.97 4.36
CA ARG A 312 27.15 -5.54 4.04
C ARG A 312 28.51 -5.10 3.48
N VAL A 313 28.47 -4.27 2.44
CA VAL A 313 29.65 -3.59 1.91
C VAL A 313 29.80 -2.28 2.67
N ASN A 314 30.88 -2.15 3.44
CA ASN A 314 31.24 -0.90 4.10
C ASN A 314 32.01 -0.03 3.12
N GLU A 315 31.51 1.17 2.85
CA GLU A 315 32.22 2.21 2.09
C GLU A 315 33.24 2.96 2.95
#